data_AF-A0A5N5ET32-F1
#
_entry.id   AF-A0A5N5ET32-F1
#
_cell.length_a   1.000
_cell.length_b   1.000
_cell.length_c   1.000
_cell.angle_alpha   90.00
_cell.angle_beta   90.00
_cell.angle_gamma   90.00
#
_symmetry.space_group_name_H-M   'P 1'
#
loop_
_entity.id
_entity.type
_entity.pdbx_description
1 polymer ?
#
loop_
_entity_poly.entity_id
_entity_poly.type
_entity_poly.pdbx_seq_one_letter_code
_entity_poly.pdbx_strand_id
1 'polypeptide(L)'
;MRRDGPRRASGLPQLLTARPRLRRRERTARAREALERVGLGPRAGALPTRLSGGERQRVAVARALVARPSLLLCDEPTGNLDSANAGTVLGLLEELHTDGMTILVITHDAEVAARSGRTVSIRDGHLHEQVAA
;
A
#
# COMPACT_ATOMS: atom_id res chain seq x y z
N MET A 1 -12.09 32.48 19.20
CA MET A 1 -12.10 31.16 19.87
C MET A 1 -12.27 30.08 18.80
N ARG A 2 -11.16 29.51 18.29
CA ARG A 2 -11.17 28.49 17.24
C ARG A 2 -10.71 27.15 17.84
N ARG A 3 -11.53 26.10 17.71
CA ARG A 3 -11.17 24.72 18.01
C ARG A 3 -10.44 24.15 16.80
N ASP A 4 -9.13 23.96 16.89
CA ASP A 4 -8.37 23.15 15.94
C ASP A 4 -8.26 21.74 16.52
N GLY A 5 -9.07 20.82 15.98
CA GLY A 5 -9.02 19.40 16.33
C GLY A 5 -7.89 18.68 15.61
N PRO A 6 -7.42 17.52 16.12
CA PRO A 6 -6.35 16.77 15.49
C PRO A 6 -6.79 16.25 14.12
N ARG A 7 -6.06 16.66 13.07
CA ARG A 7 -6.25 16.20 11.70
C ARG A 7 -5.94 14.70 11.65
N ARG A 8 -6.96 13.89 11.34
CA ARG A 8 -6.82 12.45 11.10
C ARG A 8 -5.89 12.23 9.91
N ALA A 9 -4.78 11.54 10.10
CA ALA A 9 -3.97 11.02 9.01
C ALA A 9 -4.72 9.83 8.39
N SER A 10 -5.40 10.06 7.27
CA SER A 10 -6.07 9.03 6.48
C SER A 10 -5.03 8.17 5.73
N GLY A 11 -5.14 6.84 5.85
CA GLY A 11 -4.59 5.90 4.86
C GLY A 11 -3.16 5.38 5.06
N LEU A 12 -2.71 5.08 6.28
CA LEU A 12 -1.45 4.34 6.49
C LEU A 12 -1.72 2.90 6.92
N PRO A 13 -1.10 1.88 6.29
CA PRO A 13 -1.23 0.51 6.76
C PRO A 13 -0.66 0.38 8.18
N GLN A 14 -1.46 -0.15 9.10
CA GLN A 14 -1.09 -0.34 10.50
C GLN A 14 -0.26 -1.62 10.65
N LEU A 15 0.98 -1.47 11.11
CA LEU A 15 1.91 -2.59 11.34
C LEU A 15 1.78 -3.09 12.79
N LEU A 16 1.16 -4.25 12.99
CA LEU A 16 0.96 -4.89 14.29
C LEU A 16 1.99 -6.00 14.54
N THR A 17 3.25 -5.65 14.82
CA THR A 17 4.20 -6.64 15.36
C THR A 17 5.36 -6.01 16.13
N ALA A 18 5.60 -6.49 17.35
CA ALA A 18 6.77 -6.13 18.15
C ALA A 18 8.02 -6.76 17.53
N ARG A 19 9.01 -5.94 17.14
CA ARG A 19 10.28 -6.42 16.57
C ARG A 19 11.48 -6.03 17.44
N PRO A 20 12.54 -6.86 17.45
CA PRO A 20 13.79 -6.52 18.14
C PRO A 20 14.35 -5.20 17.62
N ARG A 21 15.01 -4.44 18.50
CA ARG A 21 15.63 -3.16 18.15
C ARG A 21 16.81 -3.39 17.20
N LEU A 22 16.54 -3.29 15.90
CA LEU A 22 17.56 -3.38 14.85
C LEU A 22 18.57 -2.24 14.97
N ARG A 23 19.84 -2.53 14.70
CA ARG A 23 20.89 -1.51 14.61
C ARG A 23 20.59 -0.57 13.45
N ARG A 24 21.05 0.69 13.52
CA ARG A 24 20.79 1.71 12.49
C ARG A 24 21.16 1.23 11.08
N ARG A 25 22.32 0.59 10.92
CA ARG A 25 22.79 0.05 9.64
C ARG A 25 21.82 -0.99 9.06
N GLU A 26 21.32 -1.90 9.89
CA GLU A 26 20.36 -2.93 9.45
C GLU A 26 19.02 -2.33 9.04
N ARG A 27 18.53 -1.32 9.75
CA ARG A 27 17.31 -0.59 9.37
C ARG A 27 17.46 0.10 8.02
N THR A 28 18.59 0.79 7.81
CA THR A 28 18.87 1.45 6.52
C THR A 28 18.97 0.44 5.39
N ALA A 29 19.62 -0.71 5.61
CA ALA A 29 19.73 -1.76 4.61
C ALA A 29 18.35 -2.31 4.22
N ARG A 30 17.51 -2.67 5.19
CA ARG A 30 16.14 -3.17 4.94
C ARG A 30 15.24 -2.14 4.27
N ALA A 31 15.35 -0.87 4.66
CA ALA A 31 14.60 0.20 4.02
C ALA A 31 15.00 0.37 2.55
N ARG A 32 16.30 0.26 2.25
CA ARG A 32 16.79 0.30 0.86
C ARG A 32 16.30 -0.89 0.05
N GLU A 33 16.43 -2.11 0.57
CA GLU A 33 15.87 -3.32 -0.06
C GLU A 33 14.38 -3.16 -0.38
N ALA A 34 13.59 -2.66 0.56
CA ALA A 34 12.17 -2.43 0.34
C ALA A 34 11.87 -1.33 -0.70
N LEU A 35 12.69 -0.28 -0.78
CA LEU A 35 12.57 0.76 -1.80
C LEU A 35 12.96 0.24 -3.18
N GLU A 36 13.98 -0.61 -3.30
CA GLU A 36 14.32 -1.28 -4.56
C GLU A 36 13.16 -2.14 -5.05
N ARG A 37 12.54 -2.93 -4.17
CA ARG A 37 11.38 -3.79 -4.51
C ARG A 37 10.17 -3.02 -5.06
N VAL A 38 10.04 -1.73 -4.77
CA VAL A 38 8.95 -0.89 -5.30
C VAL A 38 9.42 0.05 -6.41
N GLY A 39 10.62 -0.15 -6.95
CA GLY A 39 11.19 0.69 -8.03
C GLY A 39 11.53 2.12 -7.61
N LEU A 40 11.94 2.32 -6.34
CA LEU A 40 12.29 3.63 -5.77
C LEU A 40 13.72 3.69 -5.20
N GLY A 41 14.58 2.72 -5.52
CA GLY A 41 15.99 2.70 -5.13
C GLY A 41 16.74 4.02 -5.36
N PRO A 42 16.71 4.58 -6.59
CA PRO A 42 17.35 5.87 -6.91
C PRO A 42 16.77 7.05 -6.13
N ARG A 43 15.57 6.91 -5.57
CA ARG A 43 14.83 7.95 -4.85
C ARG A 43 14.95 7.81 -3.32
N ALA A 44 15.82 6.93 -2.82
CA ALA A 44 15.95 6.67 -1.37
C ALA A 44 16.29 7.91 -0.51
N GLY A 45 16.93 8.93 -1.10
CA GLY A 45 17.23 10.20 -0.43
C GLY A 45 16.23 11.33 -0.73
N ALA A 46 15.19 11.08 -1.52
CA ALA A 46 14.23 12.11 -1.91
C ALA A 46 13.37 12.54 -0.72
N LEU A 47 13.15 13.86 -0.60
CA LEU A 47 12.20 14.40 0.38
C LEU A 47 10.76 14.07 -0.06
N PRO A 48 9.83 13.84 0.89
CA PRO A 48 8.42 13.52 0.56
C PRO A 48 7.75 14.55 -0.36
N THR A 49 8.13 15.82 -0.26
CA THR A 49 7.63 16.93 -1.09
C THR A 49 8.08 16.87 -2.54
N ARG A 50 9.11 16.07 -2.86
CA ARG A 50 9.65 15.88 -4.21
C ARG A 50 9.19 14.57 -4.87
N LEU A 51 8.29 13.84 -4.22
CA LEU A 51 7.71 12.60 -4.72
C LEU A 51 6.33 12.87 -5.33
N SER A 52 6.04 12.24 -6.47
CA SER A 52 4.70 12.21 -7.05
C SER A 52 3.72 11.49 -6.11
N GLY A 53 2.40 11.62 -6.37
CA GLY A 53 1.39 10.87 -5.62
C GLY A 53 1.66 9.36 -5.65
N GLY A 54 1.91 8.79 -6.83
CA GLY A 54 2.20 7.38 -6.99
C GLY A 54 3.52 6.95 -6.34
N GLU A 55 4.57 7.79 -6.40
CA GLU A 55 5.82 7.52 -5.67
C GLU A 55 5.59 7.48 -4.15
N ARG A 56 4.82 8.42 -3.58
CA ARG A 56 4.48 8.40 -2.15
C ARG A 56 3.73 7.14 -1.74
N GLN A 57 2.82 6.67 -2.59
CA GLN A 57 2.09 5.44 -2.36
C GLN A 57 3.00 4.21 -2.39
N ARG A 58 3.91 4.13 -3.37
CA ARG A 58 4.93 3.08 -3.42
C ARG A 58 5.86 3.11 -2.20
N VAL A 59 6.21 4.30 -1.67
CA VAL A 59 6.92 4.39 -0.37
C VAL A 59 6.09 3.81 0.77
N ALA A 60 4.77 4.03 0.81
CA ALA A 60 3.90 3.43 1.82
C ALA A 60 3.89 1.90 1.73
N VAL A 61 3.82 1.34 0.52
CA VAL A 61 3.95 -0.10 0.27
C VAL A 61 5.33 -0.61 0.73
N ALA A 62 6.42 0.06 0.35
CA ALA A 62 7.77 -0.31 0.78
C ALA A 62 7.88 -0.38 2.31
N ARG A 63 7.33 0.60 3.02
CA ARG A 63 7.31 0.62 4.49
C ARG A 63 6.61 -0.61 5.08
N ALA A 64 5.52 -1.07 4.48
CA ALA A 64 4.82 -2.28 4.91
C ALA A 64 5.67 -3.54 4.60
N LEU A 65 6.33 -3.58 3.44
CA LEU A 65 7.16 -4.71 3.00
C LEU A 65 8.43 -4.91 3.83
N VAL A 66 8.94 -3.88 4.52
CA VAL A 66 10.09 -4.01 5.45
C VAL A 66 9.82 -5.10 6.50
N ALA A 67 8.56 -5.32 6.87
CA ALA A 67 8.18 -6.37 7.80
C ALA A 67 8.18 -7.77 7.18
N ARG A 68 8.25 -7.94 5.85
CA ARG A 68 8.02 -9.23 5.18
C ARG A 68 6.71 -9.87 5.66
N PRO A 69 5.56 -9.17 5.54
CA PRO A 69 4.28 -9.73 5.95
C PRO A 69 3.91 -10.93 5.05
N SER A 70 2.93 -11.73 5.47
CA SER A 70 2.27 -12.72 4.60
C SER A 70 1.04 -12.15 3.89
N LEU A 71 0.48 -11.05 4.42
CA LEU A 71 -0.68 -10.34 3.92
C LEU A 71 -0.41 -8.83 3.87
N LEU A 72 -0.71 -8.20 2.74
CA LEU A 72 -0.75 -6.75 2.59
C LEU A 72 -2.19 -6.28 2.45
N LEU A 73 -2.66 -5.47 3.40
CA LEU A 73 -3.95 -4.80 3.36
C LEU A 73 -3.80 -3.40 2.79
N CYS A 74 -4.52 -3.11 1.71
CA CYS A 74 -4.49 -1.85 0.98
C CYS A 74 -5.86 -1.18 1.05
N ASP A 75 -5.96 -0.11 1.84
CA ASP A 75 -7.18 0.70 1.94
C ASP A 75 -7.12 1.85 0.92
N GLU A 76 -7.97 1.78 -0.12
CA GLU A 76 -8.03 2.71 -1.25
C GLU A 76 -6.65 3.05 -1.84
N PRO A 77 -5.88 2.04 -2.33
CA PRO A 77 -4.48 2.23 -2.68
C PRO A 77 -4.24 3.20 -3.84
N THR A 78 -5.27 3.52 -4.62
CA THR A 78 -5.20 4.44 -5.76
C THR A 78 -5.89 5.77 -5.50
N GLY A 79 -6.42 5.99 -4.28
CA GLY A 79 -7.10 7.22 -3.91
C GLY A 79 -6.23 8.46 -4.15
N ASN A 80 -6.79 9.47 -4.82
CA ASN A 80 -6.12 10.72 -5.19
C ASN A 80 -4.93 10.59 -6.16
N LEU A 81 -4.82 9.48 -6.91
CA LEU A 81 -3.86 9.32 -8.00
C LEU A 81 -4.53 9.55 -9.35
N ASP A 82 -3.77 10.07 -10.32
CA ASP A 82 -4.17 10.00 -11.73
C ASP A 82 -4.10 8.55 -12.25
N SER A 83 -4.75 8.28 -13.39
CA SER A 83 -4.88 6.94 -13.96
C SER A 83 -3.52 6.26 -14.24
N ALA A 84 -2.50 7.03 -14.65
CA ALA A 84 -1.18 6.48 -14.95
C ALA A 84 -0.44 6.06 -13.67
N ASN A 85 -0.47 6.90 -12.63
CA ASN A 85 0.11 6.58 -11.33
C ASN A 85 -0.67 5.45 -10.62
N ALA A 86 -1.99 5.43 -10.74
CA ALA A 86 -2.83 4.34 -10.23
C ALA A 86 -2.46 3.01 -10.87
N GLY A 87 -2.35 2.97 -12.21
CA GLY A 87 -1.91 1.77 -12.93
C GLY A 87 -0.55 1.25 -12.48
N THR A 88 0.40 2.16 -12.24
CA THR A 88 1.74 1.80 -11.71
C THR A 88 1.66 1.16 -10.32
N VAL A 89 0.83 1.70 -9.43
CA VAL A 89 0.67 1.15 -8.07
C VAL A 89 -0.02 -0.21 -8.12
N LEU A 90 -1.06 -0.37 -8.94
CA LEU A 90 -1.77 -1.63 -9.07
C LEU A 90 -0.91 -2.73 -9.70
N GLY A 91 -0.10 -2.41 -10.72
CA GLY A 91 0.86 -3.34 -11.29
C GLY A 91 1.87 -3.84 -10.26
N LEU A 92 2.38 -2.95 -9.39
CA LEU A 92 3.23 -3.37 -8.28
C LEU A 92 2.52 -4.34 -7.32
N LEU A 93 1.23 -4.12 -7.01
CA LEU A 93 0.48 -5.03 -6.14
C LEU A 93 0.29 -6.41 -6.80
N GLU A 94 0.09 -6.46 -8.11
CA GLU A 94 0.00 -7.71 -8.89
C GLU A 94 1.33 -8.47 -8.94
N GLU A 95 2.45 -7.76 -9.11
CA GLU A 95 3.78 -8.35 -9.02
C GLU A 95 4.03 -8.97 -7.64
N LEU A 96 3.72 -8.22 -6.57
CA LEU A 96 3.85 -8.73 -5.20
C LEU A 96 2.96 -9.96 -4.95
N HIS A 97 1.76 -9.98 -5.52
CA HIS A 97 0.88 -11.14 -5.45
C HIS A 97 1.47 -12.35 -6.17
N THR A 98 2.03 -12.14 -7.36
CA THR A 98 2.69 -13.18 -8.16
C THR A 98 3.90 -13.78 -7.42
N ASP A 99 4.61 -12.97 -6.64
CA ASP A 99 5.69 -13.40 -5.74
C ASP A 99 5.20 -14.20 -4.50
N GLY A 100 3.91 -14.47 -4.39
CA GLY A 100 3.31 -15.29 -3.33
C GLY A 100 2.78 -14.51 -2.12
N MET A 101 2.74 -13.18 -2.18
CA MET A 101 2.10 -12.35 -1.15
C MET A 101 0.58 -12.43 -1.27
N THR A 102 -0.14 -12.54 -0.15
CA THR A 102 -1.59 -12.30 -0.17
C THR A 102 -1.84 -10.80 -0.18
N ILE A 103 -2.65 -10.30 -1.12
CA ILE A 103 -3.03 -8.90 -1.22
C ILE A 103 -4.54 -8.78 -1.00
N LEU A 104 -4.96 -7.88 -0.12
CA LEU A 104 -6.36 -7.50 0.04
C LEU A 104 -6.51 -6.01 -0.24
N VAL A 105 -7.27 -5.69 -1.29
CA VAL A 105 -7.56 -4.30 -1.68
C VAL A 105 -8.98 -3.96 -1.28
N ILE A 106 -9.14 -2.87 -0.53
CA ILE A 106 -10.42 -2.24 -0.26
C ILE A 106 -10.55 -1.09 -1.26
N THR A 107 -11.59 -1.11 -2.07
CA THR A 107 -11.86 -0.05 -3.02
C THR A 107 -13.34 0.06 -3.36
N HIS A 108 -13.78 1.26 -3.74
CA HIS A 108 -15.07 1.52 -4.38
C HIS A 108 -15.00 1.52 -5.92
N ASP A 109 -13.81 1.37 -6.50
CA ASP A 109 -13.60 1.36 -7.95
C ASP A 109 -13.75 -0.06 -8.53
N ALA A 110 -14.73 -0.23 -9.42
CA ALA A 110 -15.02 -1.51 -10.06
C ALA A 110 -13.90 -1.97 -11.02
N GLU A 111 -13.17 -1.04 -11.66
CA GLU A 111 -12.05 -1.38 -12.53
C GLU A 111 -10.88 -1.94 -11.71
N VAL A 112 -10.64 -1.38 -10.53
CA VAL A 112 -9.65 -1.90 -9.60
C VAL A 112 -10.06 -3.27 -9.05
N ALA A 113 -11.33 -3.43 -8.66
CA ALA A 113 -11.85 -4.70 -8.17
C ALA A 113 -11.76 -5.83 -9.22
N ALA A 114 -12.00 -5.51 -10.50
CA ALA A 114 -11.93 -6.47 -11.60
C ALA A 114 -10.52 -7.04 -11.86
N ARG A 115 -9.47 -6.40 -11.33
CA ARG A 115 -8.08 -6.91 -11.41
C ARG A 115 -7.79 -8.01 -10.38
N SER A 116 -8.69 -8.23 -9.43
CA SER A 116 -8.54 -9.25 -8.38
C SER A 116 -9.14 -10.59 -8.80
N GLY A 117 -8.54 -11.69 -8.34
CA GLY A 117 -9.06 -13.04 -8.60
C GLY A 117 -10.31 -13.39 -7.78
N ARG A 118 -10.64 -12.61 -6.74
CA ARG A 118 -11.83 -12.81 -5.92
C ARG A 118 -12.34 -11.47 -5.40
N THR A 119 -13.62 -11.20 -5.64
CA THR A 119 -14.26 -9.96 -5.26
C THR A 119 -15.37 -10.20 -4.25
N VAL A 120 -15.35 -9.43 -3.17
CA VAL A 120 -16.38 -9.42 -2.15
C VAL A 120 -16.90 -7.99 -2.04
N SER A 121 -18.22 -7.83 -2.09
CA SER A 121 -18.89 -6.53 -1.95
C SER A 121 -19.50 -6.39 -0.56
N ILE A 122 -19.51 -5.17 -0.04
CA ILE A 122 -20.19 -4.84 1.22
C ILE A 122 -21.26 -3.79 0.91
N ARG A 123 -22.51 -4.09 1.26
CA ARG A 123 -23.65 -3.19 1.09
C ARG A 123 -24.48 -3.19 2.37
N ASP A 124 -24.75 -2.00 2.90
CA ASP A 124 -25.57 -1.81 4.10
C ASP A 124 -25.08 -2.66 5.30
N GLY A 125 -23.76 -2.84 5.43
CA GLY A 125 -23.14 -3.66 6.47
C GLY A 125 -23.19 -5.17 6.23
N HIS A 126 -23.76 -5.61 5.11
CA HIS A 126 -23.85 -7.01 4.70
C HIS A 126 -22.80 -7.34 3.63
N LEU A 127 -22.17 -8.50 3.81
CA LEU A 127 -21.13 -9.00 2.92
C LEU A 127 -21.77 -9.92 1.86
N HIS A 128 -21.47 -9.66 0.60
CA HIS A 128 -21.94 -10.41 -0.55
C HIS A 128 -20.74 -10.84 -1.40
N GLU A 129 -20.54 -12.15 -1.51
CA GLU A 129 -19.50 -12.72 -2.36
C GLU A 129 -20.03 -12.88 -3.79
N GLN A 130 -19.30 -12.35 -4.77
CA GLN A 130 -19.55 -12.70 -6.17
C GLN A 130 -18.68 -13.91 -6.49
N VAL A 131 -19.31 -15.07 -6.64
CA VAL A 131 -18.67 -16.24 -7.24
C VAL A 131 -18.66 -15.99 -8.74
N ALA A 132 -17.48 -15.77 -9.33
CA ALA A 132 -17.33 -15.76 -10.78
C ALA A 132 -17.75 -17.15 -11.29
N ALA A 133 -18.69 -17.17 -12.24
CA ALA A 133 -19.21 -18.39 -12.88
C ALA A 133 -18.14 -19.09 -13.72
#